data_AF-A0A3R9I1M1-F1
#
_entry.id   AF-A0A3R9I1M1-F1
#
_cell.length_a   1.000
_cell.length_b   1.000
_cell.length_c   1.000
_cell.angle_alpha   90.00
_cell.angle_beta   90.00
_cell.angle_gamma   90.00
#
_symmetry.space_group_name_H-M   'P 1'
#
loop_
_entity.id
_entity.type
_entity.pdbx_description
1 polymer ?
#
loop_
_entity_poly.entity_id
_entity_poly.type
_entity_poly.pdbx_seq_one_letter_code
_entity_poly.pdbx_strand_id
1 'polypeptide(L)'
;MTKEELLAFLESNRSKLKYHTVYLNQKALEQFAIGYYLDSKSNKFLVYEVTERQSLIEIACFKNEEEAIEEVYDIVKYRCRI
;
A
#
# COMPACT_ATOMS: atom_id res chain seq x y z
N MET A 1 6.55 11.32 4.27
CA MET A 1 5.22 11.69 3.73
C MET A 1 4.17 11.36 4.77
N THR A 2 3.12 12.16 4.90
CA THR A 2 2.00 11.90 5.81
C THR A 2 0.92 11.02 5.17
N LYS A 3 0.07 10.42 6.00
CA LYS A 3 -1.05 9.59 5.53
C LYS A 3 -2.06 10.42 4.71
N GLU A 4 -2.28 11.66 5.12
CA GLU A 4 -3.19 12.60 4.47
C GLU A 4 -2.68 13.00 3.08
N GLU A 5 -1.37 13.22 2.92
CA GLU A 5 -0.74 13.48 1.62
C GLU A 5 -0.91 12.28 0.67
N LEU A 6 -0.69 11.07 1.17
CA LEU A 6 -0.91 9.86 0.39
C LEU A 6 -2.38 9.72 -0.04
N LEU A 7 -3.33 9.94 0.88
CA LEU A 7 -4.76 9.94 0.55
C LEU A 7 -5.10 10.97 -0.53
N ALA A 8 -4.60 12.20 -0.41
CA ALA A 8 -4.82 13.24 -1.40
C ALA A 8 -4.22 12.86 -2.78
N PHE A 9 -3.05 12.22 -2.80
CA PHE A 9 -2.43 11.70 -4.01
C PHE A 9 -3.27 10.61 -4.67
N LEU A 10 -3.77 9.66 -3.87
CA LEU A 10 -4.61 8.56 -4.36
C LEU A 10 -5.94 9.07 -4.92
N GLU A 11 -6.61 9.98 -4.21
CA GLU A 11 -7.86 10.60 -4.69
C GLU A 11 -7.64 11.39 -5.98
N SER A 12 -6.58 12.20 -6.04
CA SER A 12 -6.24 12.98 -7.24
C SER A 12 -5.92 12.10 -8.46
N ASN A 13 -5.45 10.87 -8.24
CA ASN A 13 -5.09 9.92 -9.30
C ASN A 13 -6.04 8.71 -9.36
N ARG A 14 -7.24 8.82 -8.79
CA ARG A 14 -8.20 7.71 -8.72
C ARG A 14 -8.55 7.12 -10.08
N SER A 15 -8.61 7.94 -11.12
CA SER A 15 -8.83 7.49 -12.50
C SER A 15 -7.67 6.66 -13.07
N LYS A 16 -6.44 6.86 -12.58
CA LYS A 16 -5.22 6.16 -13.01
C LYS A 16 -4.93 4.87 -12.22
N LEU A 17 -5.48 4.74 -11.01
CA LEU A 17 -5.33 3.53 -10.18
C LEU A 17 -5.92 2.27 -10.87
N LYS A 18 -6.84 2.44 -11.82
CA LYS A 18 -7.49 1.38 -12.63
C LYS A 18 -8.04 0.24 -11.77
N TYR A 19 -7.27 -0.84 -11.66
CA TYR A 19 -7.62 -2.07 -10.96
C TYR A 19 -6.99 -2.17 -9.57
N HIS A 20 -5.99 -1.34 -9.27
CA HIS A 20 -5.32 -1.37 -7.98
C HIS A 20 -6.16 -0.66 -6.94
N THR A 21 -6.39 -1.33 -5.82
CA THR A 21 -7.06 -0.74 -4.66
C THR A 21 -6.02 -0.57 -3.56
N VAL A 22 -5.91 0.65 -3.02
CA VAL A 22 -4.91 0.97 -2.00
C VAL A 22 -5.55 0.98 -0.62
N TYR A 23 -4.99 0.20 0.31
CA TYR A 23 -5.46 0.04 1.67
C TYR A 23 -4.45 0.62 2.65
N LEU A 24 -4.90 1.53 3.54
CA LEU A 24 -4.02 2.20 4.51
C LEU A 24 -4.29 1.70 5.92
N ASN A 25 -3.24 1.24 6.59
CA ASN A 25 -3.31 0.63 7.92
C ASN A 25 -4.36 -0.49 8.03
N GLN A 26 -4.52 -1.27 6.96
CA GLN A 26 -5.47 -2.37 6.87
C GLN A 26 -4.91 -3.46 5.97
N LYS A 27 -5.12 -4.72 6.35
CA LYS A 27 -4.84 -5.87 5.50
C LYS A 27 -6.08 -6.23 4.69
N ALA A 28 -5.92 -6.28 3.38
CA ALA A 28 -6.91 -6.76 2.42
C ALA A 28 -6.30 -7.84 1.53
N LEU A 29 -7.08 -8.88 1.23
CA LEU A 29 -6.69 -10.00 0.36
C LEU A 29 -7.37 -9.93 -1.02
N GLU A 30 -7.91 -8.76 -1.35
CA GLU A 30 -8.53 -8.52 -2.64
C GLU A 30 -7.49 -8.48 -3.75
N GLN A 31 -7.89 -8.92 -4.95
CA GLN A 31 -7.02 -8.93 -6.11
C GLN A 31 -6.53 -7.50 -6.41
N PHE A 32 -5.24 -7.35 -6.75
CA PHE A 32 -4.59 -6.06 -7.01
C PHE A 32 -4.59 -5.08 -5.81
N ALA A 33 -4.81 -5.57 -4.60
CA ALA A 33 -4.65 -4.74 -3.41
C ALA A 33 -3.18 -4.37 -3.20
N ILE A 34 -2.90 -3.11 -2.91
CA ILE A 34 -1.61 -2.64 -2.40
C ILE A 34 -1.89 -1.98 -1.06
N GLY A 35 -1.04 -2.17 -0.07
CA GLY A 35 -1.27 -1.49 1.19
C GLY A 35 -0.24 -1.75 2.24
N TYR A 36 -0.51 -1.23 3.43
CA TYR A 36 0.28 -1.54 4.61
C TYR A 36 -0.63 -1.79 5.81
N TYR A 37 -0.13 -2.55 6.78
CA TYR A 37 -0.82 -2.77 8.06
C TYR A 37 0.19 -2.97 9.20
N LEU A 38 -0.21 -2.62 10.42
CA LEU A 38 0.55 -2.96 11.63
C LEU A 38 0.39 -4.46 11.94
N ASP A 39 1.48 -5.22 11.83
CA ASP A 39 1.51 -6.60 12.26
C ASP A 39 1.67 -6.68 13.78
N SER A 40 0.63 -7.18 14.44
CA SER A 40 0.61 -7.29 15.90
C SER A 40 1.63 -8.29 16.46
N LYS A 41 2.13 -9.23 15.63
CA LYS A 41 3.13 -10.22 16.09
C LYS A 41 4.53 -9.63 16.16
N SER A 42 4.94 -8.91 15.11
CA SER A 42 6.27 -8.30 15.02
C SER A 42 6.31 -6.85 15.51
N ASN A 43 5.15 -6.23 15.75
CA ASN A 43 4.98 -4.82 16.08
C ASN A 43 5.68 -3.90 15.05
N LYS A 44 5.49 -4.25 13.76
CA LYS A 44 6.06 -3.55 12.61
C LYS A 44 4.98 -3.31 11.56
N PHE A 45 5.15 -2.28 10.77
CA PHE A 45 4.32 -2.03 9.60
C PHE A 45 4.81 -2.89 8.43
N LEU A 46 3.95 -3.78 7.95
CA LEU A 46 4.19 -4.59 6.77
C LEU A 46 3.54 -3.94 5.55
N VAL A 47 4.33 -3.75 4.50
CA VAL A 47 3.87 -3.31 3.19
C VAL A 47 3.67 -4.54 2.32
N TYR A 48 2.54 -4.62 1.63
CA TYR A 48 2.16 -5.78 0.87
C TYR A 48 1.53 -5.41 -0.48
N GLU A 49 1.63 -6.34 -1.42
CA GLU A 49 0.80 -6.37 -2.61
C GLU A 49 0.07 -7.71 -2.72
N VAL A 50 -1.15 -7.69 -3.25
CA VAL A 50 -1.89 -8.89 -3.63
C VAL A 50 -1.88 -8.96 -5.15
N THR A 51 -1.24 -10.00 -5.65
CA THR A 51 -1.12 -10.23 -7.08
C THR A 51 -2.45 -10.59 -7.75
N GLU A 52 -2.44 -10.61 -9.08
CA GLU A 52 -3.52 -11.15 -9.91
C GLU A 52 -3.98 -12.54 -9.49
N ARG A 53 -3.06 -13.38 -8.99
CA ARG A 53 -3.37 -14.76 -8.58
C ARG A 53 -3.78 -14.86 -7.11
N GLN A 54 -4.23 -13.75 -6.51
CA GLN A 54 -4.59 -13.63 -5.09
C GLN A 54 -3.50 -14.09 -4.12
N SER A 55 -2.24 -14.04 -4.55
CA SER A 55 -1.10 -14.30 -3.68
C SER A 55 -0.67 -13.00 -3.02
N LEU A 56 -0.69 -12.96 -1.69
CA LEU A 56 -0.14 -11.86 -0.91
C LEU A 56 1.37 -11.97 -0.86
N ILE A 57 2.04 -10.90 -1.24
CA ILE A 57 3.49 -10.75 -1.21
C ILE A 57 3.80 -9.62 -0.24
N GLU A 58 4.60 -9.92 0.78
CA GLU A 58 5.19 -8.90 1.66
C GLU A 58 6.38 -8.28 0.92
N ILE A 59 6.32 -6.97 0.72
CA ILE A 59 7.33 -6.22 -0.04
C ILE A 59 8.40 -5.70 0.92
N ALA A 60 7.98 -5.12 2.04
CA ALA A 60 8.87 -4.50 3.00
C ALA A 60 8.28 -4.51 4.42
N CYS A 61 9.14 -4.32 5.42
CA CYS A 61 8.72 -4.19 6.81
C CYS A 61 9.47 -3.03 7.49
N PHE A 62 8.75 -2.21 8.23
CA PHE A 62 9.26 -1.00 8.86
C PHE A 62 8.84 -0.91 10.32
N LYS A 63 9.62 -0.19 11.12
CA LYS A 63 9.23 0.09 12.52
C LYS A 63 8.25 1.26 12.61
N ASN A 64 8.33 2.18 11.65
CA ASN A 64 7.59 3.43 11.66
C ASN A 64 6.53 3.42 10.54
N GLU A 65 5.40 4.10 10.76
CA GLU A 65 4.31 4.17 9.78
C GLU A 65 4.70 5.02 8.56
N GLU A 66 5.46 6.10 8.79
CA GLU A 66 5.88 7.04 7.74
C GLU A 66 6.71 6.36 6.64
N GLU A 67 7.62 5.46 7.01
CA GLU A 67 8.43 4.68 6.06
C GLU A 67 7.54 3.74 5.23
N ALA A 68 6.54 3.11 5.87
CA ALA A 68 5.61 2.23 5.16
C ALA A 68 4.70 3.02 4.19
N ILE A 69 4.30 4.24 4.56
CA ILE A 69 3.52 5.16 3.71
C ILE A 69 4.34 5.57 2.49
N GLU A 70 5.61 5.94 2.67
CA GLU A 70 6.51 6.29 1.56
C GLU A 70 6.71 5.13 0.60
N GLU A 71 6.92 3.92 1.12
CA GLU A 71 7.05 2.72 0.29
C GLU A 71 5.76 2.44 -0.50
N VAL A 72 4.58 2.55 0.12
CA VAL A 72 3.30 2.40 -0.60
C VAL A 72 3.14 3.43 -1.70
N TYR A 73 3.52 4.69 -1.45
CA TYR A 73 3.50 5.73 -2.47
C TYR A 73 4.36 5.35 -3.68
N ASP A 74 5.60 4.90 -3.45
CA ASP A 74 6.52 4.53 -4.52
C ASP A 74 6.04 3.32 -5.31
N ILE A 75 5.50 2.30 -4.63
CA ILE A 75 4.88 1.13 -5.27
C ILE A 75 3.70 1.56 -6.14
N VAL A 76 2.78 2.38 -5.60
CA VAL A 76 1.60 2.83 -6.35
C VAL A 76 2.03 3.66 -7.56
N LYS A 77 2.98 4.57 -7.40
CA LYS A 77 3.52 5.40 -8.47
C LYS A 77 4.13 4.53 -9.59
N TYR A 78 4.92 3.53 -9.22
CA TYR A 78 5.55 2.59 -10.16
C TYR A 78 4.53 1.68 -10.86
N ARG A 79 3.63 1.04 -10.10
CA ARG A 79 2.64 0.08 -10.61
C ARG A 79 1.58 0.76 -11.48
N CYS A 80 1.10 1.93 -11.06
CA CYS A 80 0.05 2.66 -11.77
C CYS A 80 0.60 3.65 -12.80
N ARG A 81 1.93 3.81 -12.90
CA ARG A 81 2.63 4.73 -13.81
C ARG A 81 2.10 6.17 -13.67
N ILE A 82 2.02 6.64 -12.43
CA ILE A 82 1.51 7.98 -12.07
C ILE A 82 2.64 9.00 -12.05
#